data_AF-A0A970PPB3-F1
#
_entry.id   AF-A0A970PPB3-F1
#
_cell.length_a   1.000
_cell.length_b   1.000
_cell.length_c   1.000
_cell.angle_alpha   90.00
_cell.angle_beta   90.00
_cell.angle_gamma   90.00
#
_symmetry.space_group_name_H-M   'P 1'
#
loop_
_entity.id
_entity.type
_entity.pdbx_description
1 polymer ?
#
loop_
_entity_poly.entity_id
_entity_poly.type
_entity_poly.pdbx_seq_one_letter_code
_entity_poly.pdbx_strand_id
1 'polypeptide(L)'
;MSEKNKEEIVVMEMVYEMGLRGFRFLPVDLYRSHESHFLIEGDALRCPFTSLPNFGIAAAQNLVAAREEPFISVEDLKARARLSVAIIDMLRDMGTLNGLSDSNQVDFFSLL
;
A
#
# COMPACT_ATOMS: atom_id res chain seq x y z
N MET A 1 24.37 8.96 21.36
CA MET A 1 23.37 8.48 20.39
C MET A 1 22.81 7.17 20.92
N SER A 2 21.51 6.92 20.82
CA SER A 2 20.90 5.65 21.21
C SER A 2 21.26 4.54 20.20
N GLU A 3 21.15 3.27 20.60
CA GLU A 3 21.32 2.12 19.69
C GLU A 3 20.34 2.19 18.51
N LYS A 4 19.08 2.58 18.75
CA LYS A 4 18.06 2.80 17.71
C LYS A 4 18.54 3.78 16.62
N ASN A 5 19.20 4.87 17.02
CA ASN A 5 19.69 5.85 16.06
C ASN A 5 20.85 5.30 15.20
N LYS A 6 21.62 4.33 15.70
CA LYS A 6 22.69 3.69 14.92
C LYS A 6 22.10 2.73 13.89
N GLU A 7 21.12 1.92 14.26
CA GLU A 7 20.43 1.01 13.35
C GLU A 7 19.75 1.77 12.20
N GLU A 8 19.08 2.89 12.51
CA GLU A 8 18.44 3.74 11.52
C GLU A 8 19.45 4.34 10.52
N ILE A 9 20.64 4.74 10.98
CA ILE A 9 21.71 5.22 10.11
C ILE A 9 22.16 4.14 9.14
N VAL A 10 22.39 2.91 9.62
CA VAL A 10 22.80 1.79 8.77
C VAL A 10 21.75 1.50 7.70
N VAL A 11 20.45 1.56 8.05
CA VAL A 11 19.37 1.42 7.06
C VAL A 11 19.39 2.55 6.03
N MET A 12 19.58 3.79 6.48
CA MET A 12 19.64 4.95 5.59
C MET A 12 20.84 4.89 4.64
N GLU A 13 21.99 4.41 5.12
CA GLU A 13 23.18 4.18 4.28
C GLU A 13 22.89 3.15 3.18
N MET A 14 22.20 2.05 3.50
CA MET A 14 21.78 1.07 2.49
C MET A 14 20.81 1.68 1.46
N VAL A 15 19.84 2.48 1.90
CA VAL A 15 18.90 3.18 1.00
C VAL A 15 19.64 4.17 0.09
N TYR A 16 20.61 4.90 0.63
CA TYR A 16 21.44 5.83 -0.14
C TYR A 16 22.28 5.10 -1.20
N GLU A 17 22.91 3.99 -0.81
CA GLU A 17 23.70 3.12 -1.68
C GLU A 17 22.86 2.53 -2.82
N MET A 18 21.66 2.03 -2.48
CA MET A 18 20.66 1.54 -3.44
C MET A 18 20.31 2.61 -4.48
N GLY A 19 20.08 3.85 -4.05
CA GLY A 19 19.80 4.99 -4.93
C GLY A 19 20.98 5.33 -5.85
N LEU A 20 22.22 5.30 -5.34
CA LEU A 20 23.43 5.53 -6.14
C LEU A 20 23.65 4.48 -7.22
N ARG A 21 23.18 3.24 -7.00
CA ARG A 21 23.20 2.16 -8.00
C ARG A 21 22.07 2.23 -9.03
N GLY A 22 21.18 3.22 -8.92
CA GLY A 22 20.06 3.41 -9.84
C GLY A 22 18.80 2.63 -9.47
N PHE A 23 18.76 2.01 -8.28
CA PHE A 23 17.53 1.36 -7.80
C PHE A 23 16.61 2.36 -7.10
N ARG A 24 15.31 2.11 -7.11
CA ARG A 24 14.31 2.97 -6.46
C ARG A 24 13.24 2.19 -5.70
N PHE A 25 12.53 2.85 -4.79
CA PHE A 25 11.32 2.29 -4.21
C PHE A 25 10.11 2.66 -5.06
N LEU A 26 9.18 1.71 -5.21
CA LEU A 26 7.85 1.97 -5.73
C LEU A 26 6.88 2.05 -4.55
N PRO A 27 5.90 2.97 -4.60
CA PRO A 27 4.91 3.09 -3.55
C PRO A 27 4.09 1.80 -3.42
N VAL A 28 3.35 1.70 -2.33
CA VAL A 28 2.36 0.64 -2.18
C VAL A 28 1.36 0.70 -3.35
N ASP A 29 0.95 -0.48 -3.81
CA ASP A 29 -0.06 -0.64 -4.86
C ASP A 29 -1.05 -1.72 -4.41
N LEU A 30 -2.34 -1.41 -4.60
CA LEU A 30 -3.44 -2.22 -4.08
C LEU A 30 -3.38 -3.68 -4.56
N TYR A 31 -2.96 -3.89 -5.81
CA TYR A 31 -2.97 -5.20 -6.45
C TYR A 31 -1.59 -5.86 -6.54
N ARG A 32 -0.52 -5.08 -6.39
CA ARG A 32 0.86 -5.58 -6.57
C ARG A 32 1.65 -5.72 -5.28
N SER A 33 1.40 -4.91 -4.25
CA SER A 33 2.20 -4.95 -3.03
C SER A 33 1.97 -6.22 -2.21
N HIS A 34 3.00 -6.77 -1.59
CA HIS A 34 2.87 -7.85 -0.61
C HIS A 34 2.37 -7.30 0.73
N GLU A 35 1.83 -8.15 1.60
CA GLU A 35 1.49 -7.75 2.97
C GLU A 35 2.72 -7.26 3.75
N SER A 36 3.88 -7.90 3.60
CA SER A 36 5.05 -7.70 4.49
C SER A 36 6.43 -7.70 3.82
N HIS A 37 6.54 -8.08 2.54
CA HIS A 37 7.82 -8.18 1.85
C HIS A 37 7.97 -7.15 0.74
N PHE A 38 9.18 -6.59 0.61
CA PHE A 38 9.52 -5.83 -0.59
C PHE A 38 9.58 -6.77 -1.79
N LEU A 39 8.93 -6.41 -2.89
CA LEU A 39 8.95 -7.19 -4.13
C LEU A 39 9.87 -6.53 -5.15
N ILE A 40 10.66 -7.35 -5.85
CA ILE A 40 11.52 -6.88 -6.94
C ILE A 40 10.67 -6.64 -8.18
N GLU A 41 10.73 -5.43 -8.72
CA GLU A 41 10.07 -5.01 -9.95
C GLU A 41 11.08 -4.29 -10.86
N GLY A 42 11.83 -5.07 -11.64
CA GLY A 42 12.89 -4.54 -12.49
C GLY A 42 14.02 -3.93 -11.66
N ASP A 43 14.26 -2.64 -11.84
CA ASP A 43 15.24 -1.84 -11.10
C ASP A 43 14.65 -1.19 -9.83
N ALA A 44 13.53 -1.72 -9.33
CA ALA A 44 12.86 -1.13 -8.19
C ALA A 44 12.37 -2.16 -7.17
N LEU A 45 12.15 -1.70 -5.94
CA LEU A 45 11.54 -2.45 -4.85
C LEU A 45 10.17 -1.88 -4.54
N ARG A 46 9.11 -2.66 -4.75
CA ARG A 46 7.76 -2.28 -4.34
C ARG A 46 7.60 -2.44 -2.84
N CYS A 47 7.16 -1.37 -2.18
CA CYS A 47 6.90 -1.37 -0.75
C CYS A 47 5.73 -2.30 -0.38
N PRO A 48 5.83 -3.05 0.74
CA PRO A 48 4.71 -3.81 1.29
C PRO A 48 3.71 -2.92 2.03
N PHE A 49 2.51 -3.43 2.32
CA PHE A 49 1.53 -2.69 3.12
C PHE A 49 2.03 -2.40 4.54
N THR A 50 2.77 -3.30 5.19
CA THR A 50 3.32 -3.06 6.53
C THR A 50 4.40 -1.98 6.60
N SER A 51 4.90 -1.47 5.47
CA SER A 51 5.77 -0.29 5.49
C SER A 51 4.99 1.00 5.72
N LEU A 52 3.66 0.96 5.61
CA LEU A 52 2.80 2.11 5.88
C LEU A 52 2.60 2.28 7.39
N PRO A 53 2.67 3.52 7.91
CA PRO A 53 2.46 3.77 9.32
C PRO A 53 1.07 3.31 9.73
N ASN A 54 0.96 2.63 10.88
CA ASN A 54 -0.30 2.12 11.42
C ASN A 54 -1.01 1.05 10.56
N PHE A 55 -0.35 0.51 9.54
CA PHE A 55 -0.88 -0.60 8.73
C PHE A 55 -0.38 -1.94 9.27
N GLY A 56 -1.11 -2.48 10.25
CA GLY A 56 -0.73 -3.74 10.90
C GLY A 56 -0.79 -4.96 9.97
N ILE A 57 0.01 -5.99 10.28
CA ILE A 57 0.12 -7.23 9.49
C ILE A 57 -1.23 -7.91 9.23
N ALA A 58 -2.14 -7.90 10.21
CA ALA A 58 -3.46 -8.52 10.06
C ALA A 58 -4.33 -7.81 9.01
N ALA A 59 -4.33 -6.47 8.99
CA ALA A 59 -5.02 -5.71 7.95
C ALA A 59 -4.38 -5.94 6.57
N ALA A 60 -3.06 -6.07 6.51
CA ALA A 60 -2.32 -6.31 5.28
C ALA A 60 -2.65 -7.69 4.70
N GLN A 61 -2.69 -8.73 5.53
CA GLN A 61 -3.12 -10.06 5.14
C GLN A 61 -4.58 -10.09 4.68
N ASN A 62 -5.49 -9.41 5.38
CA ASN A 62 -6.89 -9.33 4.97
C ASN A 62 -7.05 -8.64 3.62
N LEU A 63 -6.32 -7.56 3.36
CA LEU A 63 -6.33 -6.86 2.08
C LEU A 63 -5.82 -7.77 0.96
N VAL A 64 -4.65 -8.41 1.16
CA VAL A 64 -4.05 -9.30 0.17
C VAL A 64 -4.93 -10.52 -0.12
N ALA A 65 -5.62 -11.07 0.88
CA ALA A 65 -6.59 -12.14 0.66
C ALA A 65 -7.85 -11.65 -0.05
N ALA A 66 -8.35 -10.46 0.29
CA ALA A 66 -9.56 -9.91 -0.30
C ALA A 66 -9.39 -9.53 -1.77
N ARG A 67 -8.21 -9.09 -2.20
CA ARG A 67 -7.95 -8.60 -3.57
C ARG A 67 -7.82 -9.69 -4.64
N GLU A 68 -7.91 -10.97 -4.27
CA GLU A 68 -7.93 -12.10 -5.22
C GLU A 68 -9.05 -11.94 -6.26
N GLU A 69 -10.13 -11.25 -5.89
CA GLU A 69 -11.11 -10.73 -6.84
C GLU A 69 -11.05 -9.19 -6.87
N PRO A 70 -11.16 -8.54 -8.03
CA PRO A 70 -11.12 -7.08 -8.13
C PRO A 70 -12.12 -6.39 -7.20
N PHE A 71 -11.71 -5.26 -6.64
CA PHE A 71 -12.63 -4.40 -5.89
C PHE A 71 -13.44 -3.54 -6.86
N ILE A 72 -14.74 -3.44 -6.61
CA ILE A 72 -15.63 -2.61 -7.42
C ILE A 72 -15.75 -1.16 -6.92
N SER A 73 -15.45 -0.93 -5.64
CA SER A 73 -15.46 0.40 -5.01
C SER A 73 -14.62 0.42 -3.73
N VAL A 74 -14.44 1.61 -3.15
CA VAL A 74 -13.82 1.78 -1.83
C VAL A 74 -14.67 1.16 -0.72
N GLU A 75 -16.01 1.22 -0.85
CA GLU A 75 -16.93 0.55 0.07
C GLU A 75 -16.77 -0.97 0.05
N ASP A 76 -16.65 -1.56 -1.15
CA ASP A 76 -16.40 -2.99 -1.33
C ASP A 76 -15.04 -3.42 -0.72
N LEU A 77 -13.98 -2.66 -1.02
CA LEU A 77 -12.66 -2.85 -0.43
C LEU A 77 -12.73 -2.84 1.10
N LYS A 78 -13.34 -1.81 1.68
CA LYS A 78 -13.45 -1.65 3.14
C LYS A 78 -14.18 -2.83 3.78
N ALA A 79 -15.28 -3.29 3.16
CA ALA A 79 -16.08 -4.40 3.66
C ALA A 79 -15.32 -5.74 3.57
N ARG A 80 -14.75 -6.07 2.41
CA ARG A 80 -14.08 -7.35 2.16
C ARG A 80 -12.75 -7.47 2.89
N ALA A 81 -11.92 -6.43 2.86
CA ALA A 81 -10.62 -6.41 3.54
C ALA A 81 -10.73 -6.03 5.03
N ARG A 82 -11.93 -5.69 5.53
CA ARG A 82 -12.20 -5.31 6.93
C ARG A 82 -11.29 -4.18 7.43
N LEU A 83 -11.09 -3.18 6.59
CA LEU A 83 -10.19 -2.06 6.89
C LEU A 83 -10.91 -0.98 7.70
N SER A 84 -10.17 -0.34 8.61
CA SER A 84 -10.67 0.83 9.33
C SER A 84 -10.76 2.04 8.40
N VAL A 85 -11.58 3.03 8.76
CA VAL A 85 -11.69 4.29 8.02
C VAL A 85 -10.33 4.97 7.91
N ALA A 86 -9.55 5.00 9.00
CA ALA A 86 -8.21 5.58 8.99
C ALA A 86 -7.25 4.93 7.98
N ILE A 87 -7.34 3.61 7.78
CA ILE A 87 -6.53 2.93 6.75
C ILE A 87 -7.01 3.30 5.35
N ILE A 88 -8.32 3.40 5.13
CA ILE A 88 -8.89 3.83 3.84
C ILE A 88 -8.45 5.25 3.48
N ASP A 89 -8.53 6.18 4.43
CA ASP A 89 -8.12 7.57 4.24
C ASP A 89 -6.62 7.65 3.90
N MET A 90 -5.78 6.91 4.62
CA MET A 90 -4.34 6.83 4.33
C MET A 90 -4.06 6.26 2.93
N LEU A 91 -4.74 5.18 2.54
CA LEU A 91 -4.57 4.61 1.18
C LEU A 91 -5.03 5.60 0.10
N ARG A 92 -6.05 6.42 0.38
CA ARG A 92 -6.52 7.49 -0.52
C ARG A 92 -5.50 8.61 -0.65
N ASP A 93 -4.95 9.09 0.46
CA ASP A 93 -3.94 10.16 0.47
C ASP A 93 -2.65 9.77 -0.27
N MET A 94 -2.33 8.47 -0.28
CA MET A 94 -1.21 7.92 -1.04
C MET A 94 -1.51 7.63 -2.52
N GLY A 95 -2.75 7.90 -2.97
CA GLY A 95 -3.18 7.63 -4.36
C GLY A 95 -3.38 6.15 -4.68
N THR A 96 -3.34 5.27 -3.69
CA THR A 96 -3.46 3.80 -3.85
C THR A 96 -4.86 3.36 -4.28
N LEU A 97 -5.87 4.20 -4.05
CA LEU A 97 -7.27 3.92 -4.38
C LEU A 97 -7.72 4.62 -5.68
N ASN A 98 -6.79 5.20 -6.44
CA ASN A 98 -7.10 5.88 -7.69
C ASN A 98 -7.77 4.90 -8.67
N GLY A 99 -8.92 5.30 -9.22
CA GLY A 99 -9.71 4.49 -10.14
C GLY A 99 -10.82 3.64 -9.49
N LEU A 100 -10.90 3.60 -8.15
CA LEU A 100 -12.08 3.08 -7.46
C LEU A 100 -13.11 4.19 -7.21
N SER A 101 -14.38 3.92 -7.49
CA SER A 101 -15.49 4.77 -7.05
C SER A 101 -15.65 4.68 -5.52
N ASP A 102 -16.27 5.70 -4.92
CA ASP A 102 -16.53 5.69 -3.48
C ASP A 102 -17.51 4.57 -3.07
N SER A 103 -18.53 4.32 -3.88
CA SER A 103 -19.61 3.39 -3.58
C SER A 103 -19.91 2.44 -4.76
N ASN A 104 -20.71 1.42 -4.46
CA ASN A 104 -21.20 0.42 -5.44
C ASN A 104 -22.36 0.94 -6.31
N GLN A 105 -22.80 2.20 -6.13
CA GLN A 105 -23.95 2.70 -6.85
C GLN A 105 -23.56 3.12 -8.27
N VAL A 106 -24.21 2.51 -9.26
CA VAL A 106 -24.23 3.02 -10.63
C VAL A 106 -25.21 4.18 -10.64
N ASP A 107 -24.73 5.41 -10.72
CA ASP A 107 -25.60 6.57 -10.81
C ASP A 107 -26.25 6.60 -12.20
N PHE A 108 -27.55 6.33 -12.28
CA PHE A 108 -28.30 6.33 -13.53
C PHE A 108 -28.28 7.72 -14.20
N PHE A 109 -28.08 8.80 -13.44
CA PHE A 109 -27.93 10.15 -13.96
C PHE A 109 -26.52 10.46 -14.48
N SER A 110 -25.51 9.66 -14.12
CA SER A 110 -24.14 9.80 -14.68
C SER A 110 -24.01 9.21 -16.09
N LEU A 111 -25.02 8.42 -16.52
CA LEU A 111 -25.09 7.78 -17.84
C LEU A 111 -26.03 8.51 -18.82
N LEU A 112 -26.58 9.67 -18.43
CA LEU A 112 -27.55 10.46 -19.18
C LEU A 112 -26.98 11.84 -19.51
#